data_AF-A0A7S3AYN0-F1
#
_entry.id   AF-A0A7S3AYN0-F1
#
_cell.length_a   1.000
_cell.length_b   1.000
_cell.length_c   1.000
_cell.angle_alpha   90.00
_cell.angle_beta   90.00
_cell.angle_gamma   90.00
#
_symmetry.space_group_name_H-M   'P 1'
#
loop_
_entity.id
_entity.type
_entity.pdbx_description
1 polymer ?
#
loop_
_entity_poly.entity_id
_entity_poly.type
_entity_poly.pdbx_seq_one_letter_code
_entity_poly.pdbx_strand_id
1 'polypeptide(L)'
;KFPGNKGNIHCPLTQLSLDPPPTEFCGGLKVTYLRHYTGASQTTSNGDKLTYGQLGEGMGPGWGSKRLSELGAEDKGVMLMFPGNKGSVPCLLTELSLNPPSMTDEQREELAR
;
A
#
# COMPACT_ATOMS: atom_id res chain seq x y z
N LYS A 1 -19.74 -19.35 -0.15
CA LYS A 1 -18.93 -19.16 1.10
C LYS A 1 -17.52 -18.76 0.67
N PHE A 2 -17.00 -17.63 1.12
CA PHE A 2 -15.64 -17.21 0.78
C PHE A 2 -14.60 -18.17 1.39
N PRO A 3 -13.51 -18.51 0.67
CA PRO A 3 -12.42 -19.31 1.22
C PRO A 3 -11.90 -18.72 2.53
N GLY A 4 -11.60 -19.57 3.52
CA GLY A 4 -11.07 -19.16 4.82
C GLY A 4 -12.12 -18.77 5.88
N ASN A 5 -13.36 -18.46 5.50
CA ASN A 5 -14.39 -18.10 6.49
C ASN A 5 -14.96 -19.35 7.19
N LYS A 6 -15.21 -19.29 8.50
CA LYS A 6 -15.87 -20.40 9.24
C LYS A 6 -17.39 -20.38 9.11
N GLY A 7 -18.00 -19.22 8.93
CA GLY A 7 -19.45 -19.03 8.80
C GLY A 7 -19.88 -18.31 7.52
N ASN A 8 -21.17 -17.99 7.44
CA ASN A 8 -21.74 -17.15 6.39
C ASN A 8 -21.38 -15.69 6.66
N ILE A 9 -21.12 -14.93 5.59
CA ILE A 9 -20.91 -13.49 5.64
C ILE A 9 -22.00 -12.82 4.80
N HIS A 10 -22.56 -11.72 5.32
CA HIS A 10 -23.55 -10.94 4.60
C HIS A 10 -22.85 -10.09 3.54
N CYS A 11 -23.14 -10.36 2.26
CA CYS A 11 -22.65 -9.57 1.13
C CYS A 11 -23.85 -9.05 0.33
N PRO A 12 -24.10 -7.73 0.33
CA PRO A 12 -25.11 -7.11 -0.54
C PRO A 12 -24.87 -7.44 -2.01
N LEU A 13 -25.93 -7.69 -2.78
CA LEU A 13 -25.82 -7.90 -4.22
C LEU A 13 -25.13 -6.73 -4.93
N THR A 14 -25.29 -5.52 -4.41
CA THR A 14 -24.63 -4.30 -4.93
C THR A 14 -23.11 -4.30 -4.78
N GLN A 15 -22.54 -5.23 -4.01
CA GLN A 15 -21.10 -5.40 -3.81
C GLN A 15 -20.54 -6.64 -4.53
N LEU A 16 -21.36 -7.32 -5.35
CA LEU A 16 -20.95 -8.48 -6.13
C LEU A 16 -20.90 -8.09 -7.61
N SER A 17 -19.85 -8.52 -8.29
CA SER A 17 -19.68 -8.37 -9.73
C SER A 17 -19.54 -9.75 -10.38
N LEU A 18 -20.13 -9.92 -11.56
CA LEU A 18 -19.87 -11.07 -12.41
C LEU A 18 -18.56 -10.92 -13.19
N ASP A 19 -18.18 -9.67 -13.46
CA ASP A 19 -16.91 -9.33 -14.11
C ASP A 19 -15.79 -9.28 -13.08
N PRO A 20 -14.55 -9.71 -13.43
CA PRO A 20 -13.40 -9.54 -12.57
C PRO A 20 -13.19 -8.05 -12.26
N PRO A 21 -12.72 -7.70 -11.06
CA PRO A 21 -12.43 -6.31 -10.74
C PRO A 21 -11.40 -5.75 -11.74
N PRO A 22 -11.48 -4.44 -12.06
CA PRO A 22 -10.46 -3.78 -12.87
C PRO A 22 -9.08 -4.10 -12.30
N THR A 23 -8.18 -4.56 -13.17
CA THR A 23 -6.84 -4.90 -12.70
C THR A 23 -6.01 -3.67 -12.39
N GLU A 24 -6.44 -2.47 -12.82
CA GLU A 24 -5.76 -1.18 -12.66
C GLU A 24 -6.50 -0.25 -11.69
N PHE A 25 -5.73 0.37 -10.78
CA PHE A 25 -6.15 1.41 -9.85
C PHE A 25 -5.88 2.80 -10.42
N CYS A 26 -6.35 3.84 -9.72
CA CYS A 26 -6.04 5.24 -10.03
C CYS A 26 -4.55 5.42 -10.34
N GLY A 27 -4.25 5.96 -11.53
CA GLY A 27 -2.88 6.09 -12.04
C GLY A 27 -2.34 4.89 -12.82
N GLY A 28 -3.18 3.92 -13.23
CA GLY A 28 -2.78 2.78 -14.07
C GLY A 28 -2.04 1.67 -13.30
N LEU A 29 -2.18 1.64 -11.97
CA LEU A 29 -1.44 0.72 -11.11
C LEU A 29 -2.19 -0.60 -10.93
N LYS A 30 -1.60 -1.71 -11.38
CA LYS A 30 -2.16 -3.04 -11.16
C LYS A 30 -1.95 -3.60 -9.75
N VAL A 31 -2.90 -4.44 -9.33
CA VAL A 31 -2.99 -5.15 -8.02
C VAL A 31 -1.81 -6.10 -7.71
N THR A 32 -0.73 -6.06 -8.48
CA THR A 32 0.41 -6.97 -8.33
C THR A 32 1.75 -6.29 -8.59
N TYR A 33 1.78 -4.96 -8.46
CA TYR A 33 3.00 -4.21 -8.73
C TYR A 33 3.85 -4.01 -7.48
N LEU A 34 5.14 -4.27 -7.67
CA LEU A 34 6.17 -3.93 -6.70
C LEU A 34 6.55 -2.45 -6.84
N ARG A 35 6.62 -1.72 -5.72
CA ARG A 35 7.02 -0.31 -5.68
C ARG A 35 8.02 -0.07 -4.55
N HIS A 36 9.01 0.76 -4.81
CA HIS A 36 9.94 1.22 -3.79
C HIS A 36 9.31 2.40 -3.04
N TYR A 37 9.31 2.34 -1.72
CA TYR A 37 8.87 3.44 -0.88
C TYR A 37 9.91 4.57 -0.89
N THR A 38 9.50 5.79 -1.22
CA THR A 38 10.36 6.97 -1.30
C THR A 38 10.01 8.03 -0.26
N GLY A 39 9.01 7.78 0.60
CA GLY A 39 8.70 8.62 1.75
C GLY A 39 9.72 8.46 2.88
N ALA A 40 9.57 9.27 3.93
CA ALA A 40 10.42 9.17 5.12
C ALA A 40 10.21 7.81 5.81
N SER A 41 11.31 7.18 6.23
CA SER A 41 11.25 5.94 7.00
C SER A 41 10.50 6.15 8.30
N GLN A 42 9.58 5.26 8.64
CA GLN A 42 8.77 5.38 9.86
C GLN A 42 8.32 4.01 10.38
N THR A 43 8.00 3.97 11.67
CA THR A 43 7.36 2.82 12.31
C THR A 43 6.00 3.26 12.82
N THR A 44 4.95 2.51 12.45
CA THR A 44 3.58 2.77 12.92
C THR A 44 3.41 2.31 14.36
N SER A 45 2.33 2.76 15.02
CA SER A 45 1.98 2.29 16.37
C SER A 45 1.76 0.79 16.48
N ASN A 46 1.44 0.12 15.36
CA ASN A 46 1.21 -1.32 15.30
C ASN A 46 2.50 -2.13 15.06
N GLY A 47 3.64 -1.45 14.93
CA GLY A 47 4.94 -2.06 14.69
C GLY A 47 5.28 -2.29 13.22
N ASP A 48 4.37 -1.99 12.28
CA ASP A 48 4.65 -2.04 10.85
C ASP A 48 5.66 -0.94 10.48
N LYS A 49 6.65 -1.30 9.67
CA LYS A 49 7.73 -0.41 9.23
C LYS A 49 7.57 -0.05 7.76
N LEU A 50 7.88 1.20 7.45
CA LEU A 50 8.17 1.65 6.09
C LEU A 50 9.60 2.14 6.08
N THR A 51 10.44 1.53 5.25
CA THR A 51 11.84 1.94 5.10
C THR A 51 12.03 2.54 3.72
N TYR A 52 12.69 3.69 3.64
CA TYR A 52 13.06 4.31 2.38
C TYR A 52 13.81 3.30 1.49
N GLY A 53 13.42 3.24 0.23
CA GLY A 53 13.92 2.29 -0.76
C GLY A 53 13.39 0.86 -0.60
N GLN A 54 12.58 0.55 0.41
CA GLN A 54 12.05 -0.80 0.58
C GLN A 54 11.00 -1.11 -0.48
N LEU A 55 11.09 -2.31 -1.04
CA LEU A 55 10.14 -2.83 -2.02
C LEU A 55 8.89 -3.35 -1.30
N GLY A 56 7.72 -2.85 -1.69
CA GLY A 56 6.41 -3.31 -1.22
C GLY A 56 5.55 -3.84 -2.36
N GLU A 57 4.64 -4.75 -2.03
CA GLU A 57 3.68 -5.36 -2.97
C GLU A 57 2.30 -4.70 -2.87
N GLY A 58 1.75 -4.27 -4.01
CA GLY A 58 0.44 -3.62 -4.08
C GLY A 58 -0.70 -4.58 -3.73
N MET A 59 -1.43 -4.30 -2.67
CA MET A 59 -2.57 -5.10 -2.21
C MET A 59 -3.92 -4.57 -2.67
N GLY A 60 -3.99 -3.31 -3.08
CA GLY A 60 -5.27 -2.66 -3.34
C GLY A 60 -5.21 -1.15 -3.47
N PRO A 61 -6.33 -0.51 -3.81
CA PRO A 61 -6.49 0.92 -3.63
C PRO A 61 -6.45 1.26 -2.14
N GLY A 62 -6.07 2.49 -1.82
CA GLY A 62 -6.01 3.00 -0.45
C GLY A 62 -7.38 3.31 0.19
N TRP A 63 -8.49 2.86 -0.41
CA TRP A 63 -9.84 3.17 0.07
C TRP A 63 -10.08 2.66 1.49
N GLY A 64 -10.79 3.46 2.29
CA GLY A 64 -11.07 3.16 3.70
C GLY A 64 -9.88 3.31 4.64
N SER A 65 -8.72 3.73 4.13
CA SER A 65 -7.59 4.12 4.96
C SER A 65 -7.88 5.44 5.68
N LYS A 66 -7.86 5.40 7.01
CA LYS A 66 -7.94 6.61 7.85
C LYS A 66 -6.89 7.65 7.46
N ARG A 67 -5.64 7.22 7.21
CA ARG A 67 -4.53 8.10 6.79
C ARG A 67 -4.86 8.84 5.49
N LEU A 68 -5.37 8.13 4.49
CA LEU A 68 -5.64 8.74 3.18
C LEU A 68 -6.88 9.61 3.20
N SER A 69 -7.92 9.22 3.96
CA SER A 69 -9.10 10.06 4.17
C SER A 69 -8.78 11.36 4.90
N GLU A 70 -7.93 11.32 5.93
CA GLU A 70 -7.46 12.53 6.63
C GLU A 70 -6.68 13.48 5.71
N LEU A 71 -6.08 12.95 4.64
CA LEU A 71 -5.34 13.71 3.63
C LEU A 71 -6.20 14.10 2.41
N GLY A 72 -7.47 13.68 2.33
CA GLY A 72 -8.30 13.86 1.13
C GLY A 72 -7.69 13.22 -0.13
N ALA A 73 -7.06 12.06 0.06
CA ALA A 73 -6.22 11.38 -0.92
C ALA A 73 -6.62 9.91 -1.12
N GLU A 74 -7.90 9.56 -0.91
CA GLU A 74 -8.37 8.18 -1.05
C GLU A 74 -8.16 7.62 -2.47
N ASP A 75 -8.21 8.48 -3.48
CA ASP A 75 -7.98 8.16 -4.89
C ASP A 75 -6.50 8.29 -5.32
N LYS A 76 -5.62 8.74 -4.40
CA LYS A 76 -4.20 9.01 -4.65
C LYS A 76 -3.27 8.14 -3.80
N GLY A 77 -3.79 7.05 -3.26
CA GLY A 77 -3.00 6.11 -2.47
C GLY A 77 -3.34 4.66 -2.77
N VAL A 78 -2.40 3.80 -2.41
CA VAL A 78 -2.49 2.33 -2.53
C VAL A 78 -2.07 1.68 -1.23
N MET A 79 -2.62 0.50 -0.96
CA MET A 79 -2.19 -0.34 0.15
C MET A 79 -0.99 -1.17 -0.30
N LEU A 80 0.14 -1.08 0.42
CA LEU A 80 1.35 -1.87 0.15
C LEU A 80 1.67 -2.79 1.31
N MET A 81 1.95 -4.06 1.01
CA MET A 81 2.51 -5.01 1.97
C MET A 81 4.03 -4.97 1.87
N PHE A 82 4.71 -4.63 2.97
CA PHE A 82 6.16 -4.63 3.04
C PHE A 82 6.67 -5.86 3.79
N PRO A 83 7.85 -6.40 3.42
CA PRO A 83 8.48 -7.50 4.14
C PRO A 83 8.61 -7.20 5.64
N GLY A 84 8.12 -8.13 6.47
CA GLY A 84 8.18 -8.03 7.94
C GLY A 84 6.97 -7.35 8.60
N ASN A 85 6.07 -6.75 7.81
CA ASN A 85 4.84 -6.16 8.35
C ASN A 85 3.74 -7.21 8.52
N LYS A 86 2.81 -6.95 9.44
CA LYS A 86 1.63 -7.80 9.69
C LYS A 86 0.42 -7.39 8.86
N GLY A 87 0.41 -6.15 8.38
CA GLY A 87 -0.64 -5.59 7.55
C GLY A 87 -0.11 -4.70 6.44
N SER A 88 -0.97 -4.46 5.45
CA SER A 88 -0.69 -3.51 4.39
C SER A 88 -0.78 -2.08 4.91
N VAL A 89 0.16 -1.23 4.49
CA VAL A 89 0.21 0.17 4.86
C VAL A 89 -0.29 1.06 3.72
N PRO A 90 -1.15 2.05 3.98
CA PRO A 90 -1.55 3.04 2.99
C PRO A 90 -0.37 3.95 2.63
N CYS A 91 -0.01 4.01 1.36
CA CYS A 91 1.04 4.88 0.82
C CYS A 91 0.47 5.79 -0.26
N LEU A 92 0.90 7.06 -0.29
CA LEU A 92 0.54 7.97 -1.38
C LEU A 92 1.30 7.58 -2.64
N LEU A 93 0.71 7.79 -3.81
CA LEU A 93 1.40 7.55 -5.09
C LEU A 93 2.66 8.42 -5.26
N THR A 94 2.69 9.58 -4.63
CA THR A 94 3.84 10.49 -4.59
C THR A 94 4.98 10.00 -3.70
N GLU A 95 4.73 8.99 -2.85
CA GLU A 95 5.72 8.35 -1.97
C GLU A 95 6.26 7.04 -2.57
N LEU A 96 6.05 6.79 -3.87
CA LEU A 96 6.35 5.53 -4.53
C LEU A 96 7.13 5.72 -5.82
N SER A 97 8.06 4.80 -6.07
CA SER A 97 8.82 4.72 -7.31
C SER A 97 8.80 3.31 -7.90
N LEU A 98 8.78 3.25 -9.23
CA LEU A 98 9.01 2.01 -9.99
C LEU A 98 10.45 1.51 -9.81
N ASN A 99 11.41 2.43 -9.86
CA ASN A 99 12.83 2.12 -9.79
C ASN A 99 13.34 2.32 -8.35
N PRO A 100 14.41 1.61 -7.95
CA PRO A 100 15.07 1.86 -6.69
C PRO A 100 15.47 3.34 -6.60
N PRO A 101 15.11 4.05 -5.53
CA PRO A 101 15.53 5.43 -5.39
C PRO A 101 17.04 5.50 -5.19
N SER A 102 17.71 6.42 -5.89
CA SER A 102 19.10 6.76 -5.59
C SER A 102 19.14 7.46 -4.23
N MET A 103 19.76 6.82 -3.23
CA MET A 103 20.02 7.49 -1.95
C MET A 103 20.83 8.75 -2.21
N THR A 104 20.34 9.88 -1.72
CA THR A 104 21.15 11.10 -1.59
C THR A 104 22.24 10.88 -0.54
N ASP A 105 23.34 11.63 -0.61
CA ASP A 105 24.44 11.48 0.35
C ASP A 105 23.98 11.74 1.80
N GLU A 106 23.02 12.64 2.01
CA GLU A 106 22.37 12.89 3.31
C GLU A 106 21.64 11.66 3.86
N GLN A 107 20.95 10.90 3.00
CA GLN A 107 20.25 9.68 3.40
C GLN A 107 21.19 8.51 3.65
N ARG A 108 22.38 8.49 3.01
CA ARG A 108 23.45 7.52 3.32
C ARG A 108 24.07 7.79 4.68
N GLU A 109 24.23 9.06 5.05
CA GLU A 109 24.85 9.45 6.32
C GLU A 109 23.92 9.18 7.52
N GLU A 110 22.61 9.41 7.37
CA GLU A 110 21.60 9.10 8.39
C GLU A 110 21.48 7.58 8.65
N LEU A 111 21.69 6.75 7.62
CA LEU A 111 21.67 5.28 7.75
C LEU A 111 22.97 4.70 8.36
N ALA A 112 24.04 5.51 8.42
CA ALA A 112 25.36 5.13 8.93
C ALA A 112 25.61 5.56 10.39
N ARG A 113 24.64 6.23 11.03
CA ARG A 113 24.64 6.55 12.46
C ARG A 113 23.86 5.52 13.27
#